data_AF-A0A2I2JL11-F1
#
_entry.id   AF-A0A2I2JL11-F1
#
_cell.length_a   1.000
_cell.length_b   1.000
_cell.length_c   1.000
_cell.angle_alpha   90.00
_cell.angle_beta   90.00
_cell.angle_gamma   90.00
#
_symmetry.space_group_name_H-M   'P 1'
#
loop_
_entity.id
_entity.type
_entity.pdbx_description
1 polymer ?
#
loop_
_entity_poly.entity_id
_entity_poly.type
_entity_poly.pdbx_seq_one_letter_code
_entity_poly.pdbx_strand_id
1 'polypeptide(L)'
;PGYLNFIRGVVDSEDLPLNISREMLQQSKILKVIRKNLVKKCLELFTELAEDKDNYKKYYEQFSKNIKLGIHEDSQNKKRLSELLRYYTSASGDELVSLKDYVTRMKDNQKHIYYITGETKDQVANSAFVERLSKAGLEVIYMIEPIDEYCVQQLKEFEGKNLVSVTKEGLELPEDEEEKKKQEEKKAQFENLCKIMKDILEKKVEKVTVSNRLVSSPCCIVTSTYG
;
A
#
# COMPACT_ATOMS: atom_id res chain seq x y z
N PRO A 1 -22.40 -0.62 1.44
CA PRO A 1 -21.42 -0.41 0.34
C PRO A 1 -20.97 -1.79 -0.15
N GLY A 2 -20.39 -1.89 -1.36
CA GLY A 2 -19.94 -3.18 -1.92
C GLY A 2 -18.99 -3.91 -0.97
N TYR A 3 -18.00 -3.18 -0.44
CA TYR A 3 -17.01 -3.70 0.49
C TYR A 3 -17.53 -4.21 1.86
N LEU A 4 -18.77 -3.91 2.27
CA LEU A 4 -19.37 -4.42 3.54
C LEU A 4 -20.49 -5.45 3.30
N ASN A 5 -20.59 -6.04 2.11
CA ASN A 5 -21.66 -6.98 1.75
C ASN A 5 -21.67 -8.29 2.55
N PHE A 6 -20.62 -8.57 3.32
CA PHE A 6 -20.51 -9.74 4.19
C PHE A 6 -21.21 -9.54 5.55
N ILE A 7 -21.46 -8.29 5.95
CA ILE A 7 -22.14 -7.99 7.22
C ILE A 7 -23.62 -8.40 7.10
N ARG A 8 -24.09 -9.11 8.12
CA ARG A 8 -25.49 -9.52 8.26
C ARG A 8 -26.05 -8.85 9.51
N GLY A 9 -27.29 -8.41 9.43
CA GLY A 9 -27.97 -7.73 10.52
C GLY A 9 -29.40 -7.37 10.15
N VAL A 10 -30.12 -6.82 11.12
CA VAL A 10 -31.48 -6.33 10.98
C VAL A 10 -31.47 -4.82 11.19
N VAL A 11 -32.16 -4.08 10.32
CA VAL A 11 -32.37 -2.64 10.47
C VAL A 11 -33.87 -2.44 10.62
N ASP A 12 -34.29 -2.05 11.81
CA ASP A 12 -35.67 -1.67 12.11
C ASP A 12 -35.76 -0.15 12.22
N SER A 13 -36.80 0.43 11.63
CA SER A 13 -36.97 1.89 11.57
C SER A 13 -38.45 2.25 11.40
N GLU A 14 -38.95 3.07 12.31
CA GLU A 14 -40.33 3.56 12.31
C GLU A 14 -40.58 4.65 11.24
N ASP A 15 -39.54 5.39 10.85
CA ASP A 15 -39.64 6.59 10.00
C ASP A 15 -39.45 6.36 8.48
N LEU A 16 -39.60 5.12 7.99
CA LEU A 16 -39.39 4.82 6.57
C LEU A 16 -40.62 5.16 5.71
N PRO A 17 -40.50 6.05 4.70
CA PRO A 17 -41.61 6.34 3.79
C PRO A 17 -41.82 5.16 2.83
N LEU A 18 -42.77 4.30 3.18
CA LEU A 18 -43.18 3.16 2.37
C LEU A 18 -44.14 3.60 1.26
N ASN A 19 -44.00 2.99 0.09
CA ASN A 19 -45.06 3.07 -0.92
C ASN A 19 -46.32 2.32 -0.44
N ILE A 20 -47.44 2.48 -1.17
CA ILE A 20 -48.71 1.85 -0.80
C ILE A 20 -48.60 0.32 -0.74
N SER A 21 -47.80 -0.31 -1.62
CA SER A 21 -47.59 -1.77 -1.58
C SER A 21 -46.71 -2.24 -0.43
N ARG A 22 -46.01 -1.33 0.27
CA ARG A 22 -44.98 -1.61 1.29
C ARG A 22 -43.83 -2.49 0.81
N GLU A 23 -43.71 -2.73 -0.49
CA GLU A 23 -42.65 -3.55 -1.09
C GLU A 23 -41.46 -2.71 -1.55
N MET A 24 -41.69 -1.42 -1.86
CA MET A 24 -40.63 -0.53 -2.32
C MET A 24 -40.59 0.73 -1.47
N LEU A 25 -39.44 0.97 -0.87
CA LEU A 25 -39.08 2.27 -0.33
C LEU A 25 -39.00 3.28 -1.46
N GLN A 26 -39.65 4.44 -1.30
CA GLN A 26 -39.35 5.58 -2.15
C GLN A 26 -37.86 5.92 -1.97
N GLN A 27 -37.11 6.10 -3.07
CA GLN A 27 -35.69 6.44 -3.00
C GLN A 27 -35.50 7.74 -2.21
N SER A 28 -35.19 7.60 -0.94
CA SER A 28 -35.19 8.70 0.01
C SER A 28 -33.78 9.01 0.49
N LYS A 29 -33.57 10.30 0.81
CA LYS A 29 -32.35 10.76 1.49
C LYS A 29 -32.10 9.97 2.79
N ILE A 30 -33.14 9.40 3.40
CA ILE A 30 -33.10 8.62 4.64
C ILE A 30 -32.23 7.37 4.49
N LEU A 31 -32.37 6.58 3.40
CA LEU A 31 -31.54 5.39 3.19
C LEU A 31 -30.03 5.73 3.07
N LYS A 32 -29.69 6.90 2.52
CA LYS A 32 -28.30 7.37 2.47
C LYS A 32 -27.75 7.69 3.87
N VAL A 33 -28.57 8.29 4.73
CA VAL A 33 -28.22 8.59 6.13
C VAL A 33 -28.04 7.31 6.93
N ILE A 34 -29.00 6.37 6.83
CA ILE A 34 -28.91 5.05 7.47
C ILE A 34 -27.63 4.34 7.05
N ARG A 35 -27.35 4.27 5.74
CA ARG A 35 -26.10 3.67 5.22
C ARG A 35 -24.87 4.31 5.83
N LYS A 36 -24.81 5.65 5.91
CA LYS A 36 -23.65 6.36 6.49
C LYS A 36 -23.44 6.00 7.96
N ASN A 37 -24.52 5.94 8.75
CA ASN A 37 -24.47 5.58 10.16
C ASN A 37 -24.05 4.12 10.37
N LEU A 38 -24.59 3.19 9.58
CA LEU A 38 -24.20 1.78 9.62
C LEU A 38 -22.73 1.59 9.28
N VAL A 39 -22.24 2.23 8.21
CA VAL A 39 -20.81 2.18 7.85
C VAL A 39 -19.95 2.69 9.00
N LYS A 40 -20.33 3.83 9.61
CA LYS A 40 -19.60 4.38 10.77
C LYS A 40 -19.50 3.37 11.92
N LYS A 41 -20.61 2.70 12.26
CA LYS A 41 -20.69 1.68 13.33
C LYS A 41 -19.91 0.41 12.99
N CYS A 42 -19.93 -0.04 11.74
CA CYS A 42 -19.13 -1.17 11.29
C CYS A 42 -17.63 -0.89 11.45
N LEU A 43 -17.19 0.32 11.10
CA LEU A 43 -15.79 0.71 11.26
C LEU A 43 -15.39 0.87 12.74
N GLU A 44 -16.30 1.35 13.60
CA GLU A 44 -16.07 1.35 15.06
C GLU A 44 -15.88 -0.08 15.57
N LEU A 45 -16.74 -1.02 15.18
CA LEU A 45 -16.62 -2.43 15.51
C LEU A 45 -15.28 -3.02 15.03
N PHE A 46 -14.82 -2.70 13.81
CA PHE A 46 -13.53 -3.21 13.32
C PHE A 46 -12.34 -2.63 14.07
N THR A 47 -12.43 -1.36 14.51
CA THR A 47 -11.42 -0.74 15.37
C THR A 47 -11.37 -1.43 16.74
N GLU A 48 -12.52 -1.68 17.37
CA GLU A 48 -12.61 -2.42 18.63
C GLU A 48 -12.07 -3.85 18.47
N LEU A 49 -12.44 -4.54 17.38
CA LEU A 49 -11.94 -5.87 17.08
C LEU A 49 -10.42 -5.90 16.91
N ALA A 50 -9.82 -4.81 16.42
CA ALA A 50 -8.37 -4.70 16.25
C ALA A 50 -7.59 -4.65 17.57
N GLU A 51 -8.25 -4.40 18.70
CA GLU A 51 -7.66 -4.47 20.04
C GLU A 51 -7.45 -5.93 20.48
N ASP A 52 -8.28 -6.86 19.98
CA ASP A 52 -8.11 -8.31 20.16
C ASP A 52 -7.33 -8.90 18.99
N LYS A 53 -6.01 -9.04 19.17
CA LYS A 53 -5.09 -9.49 18.11
C LYS A 53 -5.48 -10.85 17.49
N ASP A 54 -5.92 -11.80 18.31
CA ASP A 54 -6.20 -13.16 17.85
C ASP A 54 -7.47 -13.21 17.01
N ASN A 55 -8.53 -12.53 17.45
CA ASN A 55 -9.76 -12.45 16.68
C ASN A 55 -9.62 -11.52 15.47
N TYR A 56 -8.83 -10.45 15.58
CA TYR A 56 -8.54 -9.58 14.45
C TYR A 56 -7.78 -10.30 13.35
N LYS A 57 -6.80 -11.16 13.70
CA LYS A 57 -6.08 -11.97 12.72
C LYS A 57 -7.03 -12.84 11.90
N LYS A 58 -7.95 -13.56 12.56
CA LYS A 58 -8.97 -14.37 11.88
C LYS A 58 -9.88 -13.51 11.00
N TYR A 59 -10.34 -12.37 11.50
CA TYR A 59 -11.16 -11.43 10.74
C TYR A 59 -10.42 -10.92 9.49
N TYR A 60 -9.16 -10.52 9.66
CA TYR A 60 -8.34 -9.98 8.58
C TYR A 60 -8.06 -11.04 7.51
N GLU A 61 -7.72 -12.27 7.91
CA GLU A 61 -7.53 -13.39 6.98
C GLU A 61 -8.76 -13.66 6.09
N GLN A 62 -9.97 -13.49 6.64
CA GLN A 62 -11.21 -13.72 5.90
C GLN A 62 -11.69 -12.51 5.09
N PHE A 63 -11.45 -11.29 5.59
CA PHE A 63 -12.07 -10.07 5.06
C PHE A 63 -11.08 -8.97 4.65
N SER A 64 -9.77 -9.26 4.57
CA SER A 64 -8.75 -8.29 4.12
C SER A 64 -9.10 -7.67 2.77
N LYS A 65 -9.57 -8.50 1.82
CA LYS A 65 -9.99 -8.07 0.48
C LYS A 65 -11.13 -7.05 0.53
N ASN A 66 -12.06 -7.22 1.47
CA ASN A 66 -13.12 -6.25 1.69
C ASN A 66 -12.58 -4.92 2.24
N ILE A 67 -11.63 -4.95 3.18
CA ILE A 67 -11.00 -3.71 3.69
C ILE A 67 -10.26 -2.99 2.57
N LYS A 68 -9.45 -3.72 1.79
CA LYS A 68 -8.68 -3.19 0.65
C LYS A 68 -9.60 -2.64 -0.45
N LEU A 69 -10.71 -3.32 -0.73
CA LEU A 69 -11.75 -2.79 -1.64
C LEU A 69 -12.37 -1.50 -1.08
N GLY A 70 -12.59 -1.42 0.23
CA GLY A 70 -13.05 -0.21 0.90
C GLY A 70 -12.09 0.97 0.71
N ILE A 71 -10.78 0.75 0.78
CA ILE A 71 -9.76 1.79 0.47
C ILE A 71 -9.90 2.29 -0.96
N HIS A 72 -10.21 1.38 -1.90
CA HIS A 72 -10.37 1.70 -3.30
C HIS A 72 -11.67 2.49 -3.58
N GLU A 73 -12.79 2.09 -2.98
CA GLU A 73 -14.13 2.62 -3.28
C GLU A 73 -14.57 3.79 -2.38
N ASP A 74 -14.17 3.83 -1.11
CA ASP A 74 -14.71 4.72 -0.08
C ASP A 74 -13.71 5.78 0.36
N SER A 75 -13.61 6.84 -0.44
CA SER A 75 -12.72 7.96 -0.16
C SER A 75 -12.98 8.66 1.17
N GLN A 76 -14.23 8.63 1.68
CA GLN A 76 -14.61 9.28 2.94
C GLN A 76 -14.09 8.52 4.16
N ASN A 77 -14.10 7.19 4.10
CA ASN A 77 -13.66 6.32 5.21
C ASN A 77 -12.24 5.79 5.03
N LYS A 78 -11.56 6.13 3.93
CA LYS A 78 -10.21 5.67 3.58
C LYS A 78 -9.22 5.73 4.75
N LYS A 79 -9.19 6.85 5.50
CA LYS A 79 -8.29 7.02 6.65
C LYS A 79 -8.54 5.99 7.76
N ARG A 80 -9.81 5.71 8.08
CA ARG A 80 -10.15 4.72 9.12
C ARG A 80 -9.86 3.30 8.64
N LEU A 81 -10.13 3.04 7.35
CA LEU A 81 -9.83 1.75 6.73
C LEU A 81 -8.32 1.48 6.65
N SER A 82 -7.47 2.50 6.46
CA SER A 82 -6.02 2.29 6.35
C SER A 82 -5.38 1.88 7.66
N GLU A 83 -5.93 2.31 8.79
CA GLU A 83 -5.53 1.85 10.14
C GLU A 83 -5.83 0.36 10.37
N LEU A 84 -6.76 -0.22 9.61
CA LEU A 84 -7.13 -1.64 9.67
C LEU A 84 -6.23 -2.54 8.80
N LEU A 85 -5.42 -1.97 7.90
CA LEU A 85 -4.55 -2.77 7.04
C LEU A 85 -3.46 -3.47 7.85
N ARG A 86 -3.11 -4.70 7.43
CA ARG A 86 -2.03 -5.49 7.98
C ARG A 86 -1.24 -6.12 6.85
N TYR A 87 0.08 -6.08 6.95
CA TYR A 87 0.98 -6.56 5.91
C TYR A 87 2.16 -7.31 6.52
N TYR A 88 2.75 -8.21 5.73
CA TYR A 88 4.10 -8.70 6.02
C TYR A 88 5.09 -7.59 5.71
N THR A 89 6.21 -7.57 6.41
CA THR A 89 7.31 -6.66 6.12
C THR A 89 8.63 -7.40 6.19
N SER A 90 9.68 -6.76 5.69
CA SER A 90 11.05 -7.27 5.81
C SER A 90 11.54 -7.45 7.24
N ALA A 91 10.85 -6.88 8.23
CA ALA A 91 11.20 -6.96 9.65
C ALA A 91 10.19 -7.77 10.48
N SER A 92 9.03 -8.12 9.95
CA SER A 92 7.95 -8.75 10.72
C SER A 92 7.99 -10.28 10.74
N GLY A 93 8.89 -10.91 9.97
CA GLY A 93 8.92 -12.37 9.83
C GLY A 93 7.57 -12.86 9.30
N ASP A 94 6.95 -13.82 9.99
CA ASP A 94 5.65 -14.41 9.63
C ASP A 94 4.44 -13.75 10.31
N GLU A 95 4.65 -12.58 10.92
CA GLU A 95 3.57 -11.80 11.50
C GLU A 95 3.12 -10.67 10.57
N LEU A 96 1.81 -10.47 10.51
CA LEU A 96 1.21 -9.31 9.85
C LEU A 96 1.20 -8.12 10.82
N VAL A 97 1.76 -6.99 10.40
CA VAL A 97 1.86 -5.77 11.21
C VAL A 97 1.07 -4.63 10.58
N SER A 98 0.65 -3.66 11.40
CA SER A 98 -0.08 -2.49 10.89
C SER A 98 0.83 -1.46 10.26
N LEU A 99 0.26 -0.56 9.44
CA LEU A 99 0.99 0.62 8.94
C LEU A 99 1.46 1.51 10.09
N LYS A 100 0.71 1.57 11.18
CA LYS A 100 1.09 2.32 12.39
C LYS A 100 2.32 1.71 13.04
N ASP A 101 2.36 0.39 13.17
CA ASP A 101 3.52 -0.32 13.72
C ASP A 101 4.77 -0.07 12.86
N TYR A 102 4.63 -0.08 11.53
CA TYR A 102 5.70 0.31 10.61
C TYR A 102 6.18 1.75 10.90
N VAL A 103 5.25 2.72 11.01
CA VAL A 103 5.59 4.13 11.26
C VAL A 103 6.38 4.28 12.57
N THR A 104 6.03 3.54 13.62
CA THR A 104 6.78 3.58 14.90
C THR A 104 8.22 3.07 14.80
N ARG A 105 8.53 2.25 13.78
CA ARG A 105 9.87 1.70 13.52
C ARG A 105 10.63 2.45 12.42
N MET A 106 10.03 3.48 11.82
CA MET A 106 10.72 4.29 10.83
C MET A 106 11.95 4.96 11.43
N LYS A 107 13.04 5.02 10.65
CA LYS A 107 14.23 5.77 11.04
C LYS A 107 13.96 7.28 11.02
N ASP A 108 14.70 8.04 11.83
CA ASP A 108 14.54 9.50 11.93
C ASP A 108 14.71 10.22 10.57
N ASN A 109 15.62 9.73 9.73
CA ASN A 109 15.87 10.28 8.39
C ASN A 109 14.98 9.67 7.29
N GLN A 110 14.06 8.77 7.65
CA GLN A 110 13.15 8.12 6.71
C GLN A 110 11.90 8.96 6.47
N LYS A 111 11.73 9.41 5.21
CA LYS A 111 10.59 10.25 4.81
C LYS A 111 9.39 9.46 4.29
N HIS A 112 9.61 8.24 3.82
CA HIS A 112 8.63 7.46 3.07
C HIS A 112 8.40 6.07 3.66
N ILE A 113 7.19 5.56 3.46
CA ILE A 113 6.84 4.17 3.71
C ILE A 113 7.18 3.40 2.42
N TYR A 114 8.12 2.46 2.51
CA TYR A 114 8.56 1.68 1.35
C TYR A 114 7.72 0.43 1.22
N TYR A 115 7.26 0.14 0.02
CA TYR A 115 6.54 -1.10 -0.27
C TYR A 115 7.00 -1.72 -1.59
N ILE A 116 6.73 -3.01 -1.73
CA ILE A 116 6.88 -3.78 -2.96
C ILE A 116 5.63 -4.63 -3.16
N THR A 117 5.15 -4.67 -4.40
CA THR A 117 4.08 -5.56 -4.83
C THR A 117 4.65 -6.77 -5.57
N GLY A 118 3.99 -7.92 -5.48
CA GLY A 118 4.36 -9.14 -6.19
C GLY A 118 3.36 -10.27 -5.97
N GLU A 119 3.69 -11.47 -6.44
CA GLU A 119 2.79 -12.63 -6.39
C GLU A 119 2.90 -13.40 -5.08
N THR A 120 4.10 -13.45 -4.49
CA THR A 120 4.37 -14.19 -3.25
C THR A 120 5.33 -13.44 -2.34
N LYS A 121 5.28 -13.76 -1.04
CA LYS A 121 6.19 -13.20 -0.03
C LYS A 121 7.65 -13.49 -0.35
N ASP A 122 7.97 -14.73 -0.72
CA ASP A 122 9.34 -15.14 -1.04
C ASP A 122 9.90 -14.42 -2.27
N GLN A 123 9.07 -14.21 -3.30
CA GLN A 123 9.47 -13.47 -4.49
C GLN A 123 9.86 -12.03 -4.15
N VAL A 124 9.03 -11.33 -3.37
CA VAL A 124 9.30 -9.92 -3.05
C VAL A 124 10.40 -9.75 -2.02
N ALA A 125 10.56 -10.69 -1.08
CA ALA A 125 11.63 -10.68 -0.10
C ALA A 125 13.02 -10.91 -0.72
N ASN A 126 13.10 -11.72 -1.78
CA ASN A 126 14.35 -11.99 -2.52
C ASN A 126 14.54 -11.08 -3.74
N SER A 127 13.74 -10.02 -3.87
CA SER A 127 13.82 -9.11 -5.01
C SER A 127 15.06 -8.22 -4.96
N ALA A 128 15.68 -7.99 -6.12
CA ALA A 128 16.78 -7.03 -6.28
C ALA A 128 16.41 -5.62 -5.78
N PHE A 129 15.12 -5.28 -5.83
CA PHE A 129 14.61 -3.98 -5.40
C PHE A 129 14.67 -3.74 -3.89
N VAL A 130 14.75 -4.79 -3.06
CA VAL A 130 14.75 -4.67 -1.60
C VAL A 130 16.16 -4.82 -0.99
N GLU A 131 17.15 -5.25 -1.78
CA GLU A 131 18.52 -5.51 -1.30
C GLU A 131 19.15 -4.31 -0.58
N ARG A 132 19.18 -3.13 -1.22
CA ARG A 132 19.78 -1.94 -0.62
C ARG A 132 18.99 -1.46 0.59
N LEU A 133 17.66 -1.54 0.56
CA LEU A 133 16.82 -1.16 1.70
C LEU A 133 17.10 -2.04 2.91
N SER A 134 17.16 -3.35 2.70
CA SER A 134 17.52 -4.32 3.73
C SER A 134 18.91 -4.04 4.31
N LYS A 135 19.93 -3.81 3.46
CA LYS A 135 21.28 -3.44 3.92
C LYS A 135 21.33 -2.11 4.66
N ALA A 136 20.49 -1.16 4.27
CA ALA A 136 20.33 0.12 4.95
C ALA A 136 19.42 0.03 6.19
N GLY A 137 18.90 -1.16 6.53
CA GLY A 137 17.99 -1.39 7.65
C GLY A 137 16.65 -0.66 7.51
N LEU A 138 16.21 -0.36 6.30
CA LEU A 138 14.91 0.24 6.00
C LEU A 138 13.87 -0.86 5.82
N GLU A 139 12.80 -0.80 6.60
CA GLU A 139 11.70 -1.75 6.53
C GLU A 139 10.95 -1.60 5.20
N VAL A 140 10.54 -2.71 4.59
CA VAL A 140 9.74 -2.72 3.34
C VAL A 140 8.47 -3.53 3.56
N ILE A 141 7.33 -2.96 3.19
CA ILE A 141 6.03 -3.63 3.19
C ILE A 141 5.90 -4.57 2.00
N TYR A 142 5.48 -5.80 2.25
CA TYR A 142 5.22 -6.82 1.24
C TYR A 142 3.73 -6.91 0.94
N MET A 143 3.38 -6.58 -0.30
CA MET A 143 2.02 -6.60 -0.83
C MET A 143 1.91 -7.73 -1.84
N ILE A 144 1.18 -8.77 -1.50
CA ILE A 144 1.23 -10.07 -2.20
C ILE A 144 -0.15 -10.49 -2.73
N GLU A 145 -1.14 -9.61 -2.65
CA GLU A 145 -2.46 -9.86 -3.23
C GLU A 145 -2.70 -8.94 -4.43
N PRO A 146 -3.36 -9.40 -5.52
CA PRO A 146 -3.66 -8.54 -6.68
C PRO A 146 -4.43 -7.26 -6.34
N ILE A 147 -5.28 -7.30 -5.30
CA ILE A 147 -6.03 -6.12 -4.84
C ILE A 147 -5.14 -5.04 -4.21
N ASP A 148 -3.93 -5.39 -3.79
CA ASP A 148 -3.00 -4.42 -3.19
C ASP A 148 -2.58 -3.34 -4.18
N GLU A 149 -2.40 -3.69 -5.47
CA GLU A 149 -2.11 -2.73 -6.55
C GLU A 149 -3.19 -1.64 -6.62
N TYR A 150 -4.46 -2.03 -6.55
CA TYR A 150 -5.59 -1.09 -6.54
C TYR A 150 -5.69 -0.30 -5.24
N CYS A 151 -5.26 -0.89 -4.12
CA CYS A 151 -5.24 -0.27 -2.81
C CYS A 151 -4.21 0.87 -2.76
N VAL A 152 -2.96 0.63 -3.17
CA VAL A 152 -1.88 1.64 -3.13
C VAL A 152 -2.03 2.75 -4.16
N GLN A 153 -2.76 2.51 -5.25
CA GLN A 153 -3.17 3.59 -6.16
C GLN A 153 -4.01 4.65 -5.45
N GLN A 154 -4.81 4.25 -4.44
CA GLN A 154 -5.69 5.15 -3.70
C GLN A 154 -5.10 5.60 -2.34
N LEU A 155 -4.25 4.79 -1.73
CA LEU A 155 -3.55 5.07 -0.47
C LEU A 155 -2.19 5.70 -0.73
N LYS A 156 -2.18 7.01 -1.01
CA LYS A 156 -0.96 7.77 -1.33
C LYS A 156 -0.11 8.10 -0.10
N GLU A 157 -0.76 8.31 1.05
CA GLU A 157 -0.11 8.69 2.29
C GLU A 157 -0.74 7.98 3.50
N PHE A 158 0.04 7.81 4.55
CA PHE A 158 -0.41 7.36 5.87
C PHE A 158 0.35 8.15 6.94
N GLU A 159 -0.36 8.75 7.89
CA GLU A 159 0.21 9.62 8.94
C GLU A 159 1.18 10.70 8.41
N GLY A 160 0.87 11.28 7.25
CA GLY A 160 1.68 12.33 6.60
C GLY A 160 2.95 11.80 5.91
N LYS A 161 3.13 10.48 5.82
CA LYS A 161 4.23 9.83 5.10
C LYS A 161 3.72 9.25 3.79
N ASN A 162 4.36 9.61 2.68
CA ASN A 162 4.00 9.05 1.38
C ASN A 162 4.41 7.56 1.29
N LEU A 163 3.55 6.76 0.65
CA LEU A 163 3.86 5.39 0.28
C LEU A 163 4.61 5.39 -1.06
N VAL A 164 5.79 4.77 -1.11
CA VAL A 164 6.66 4.74 -2.28
C VAL A 164 6.98 3.29 -2.66
N SER A 165 6.68 2.93 -3.91
CA SER A 165 7.07 1.63 -4.45
C SER A 165 8.57 1.60 -4.74
N VAL A 166 9.24 0.54 -4.29
CA VAL A 166 10.67 0.31 -4.60
C VAL A 166 10.92 -0.13 -6.04
N THR A 167 9.87 -0.56 -6.76
CA THR A 167 9.96 -1.00 -8.17
C THR A 167 9.90 0.16 -9.16
N LYS A 168 9.44 1.34 -8.72
CA LYS A 168 9.33 2.54 -9.53
C LYS A 168 10.66 3.31 -9.61
N GLU A 169 10.85 4.04 -10.70
CA GLU A 169 11.95 5.00 -10.82
C GLU A 169 11.88 6.08 -9.73
N GLY A 170 12.99 6.81 -9.53
CA GLY A 170 13.00 7.93 -8.58
C GLY A 170 12.94 7.53 -7.10
N LEU A 171 13.20 6.26 -6.77
CA LEU A 171 13.32 5.81 -5.38
C LEU A 171 14.41 6.61 -4.65
N GLU A 172 14.00 7.43 -3.71
CA GLU A 172 14.88 8.18 -2.81
C GLU A 172 15.13 7.37 -1.53
N LEU A 173 16.40 7.07 -1.27
CA LEU A 173 16.85 6.47 -0.03
C LEU A 173 17.43 7.56 0.88
N PRO A 174 17.35 7.41 2.21
CA PRO A 174 18.06 8.28 3.12
C PRO A 174 19.56 8.12 2.91
N GLU A 175 20.19 9.16 2.37
CA GLU A 175 21.62 9.21 2.03
C GLU A 175 22.25 10.45 2.67
N ASP A 176 23.50 10.32 3.09
CA ASP A 176 24.31 11.47 3.48
C ASP A 176 24.90 12.18 2.25
N GLU A 177 25.49 13.36 2.47
CA GLU A 177 26.07 14.18 1.40
C GLU A 177 27.26 13.47 0.70
N GLU A 178 27.98 12.60 1.40
CA GLU A 178 29.11 11.86 0.81
C GLU A 178 28.61 10.76 -0.12
N GLU A 179 27.58 10.01 0.27
CA GLU A 179 26.93 8.99 -0.56
C GLU A 179 26.33 9.60 -1.83
N LYS A 180 25.64 10.75 -1.70
CA LYS A 180 25.12 11.48 -2.86
C LYS A 180 26.22 11.89 -3.83
N LYS A 181 27.32 12.45 -3.31
CA LYS A 181 28.46 12.85 -4.15
C LYS A 181 29.08 11.66 -4.88
N LYS A 182 29.29 10.54 -4.18
CA LYS A 182 29.76 9.29 -4.80
C LYS A 182 28.81 8.79 -5.89
N GLN A 183 27.50 8.97 -5.71
CA GLN A 183 26.51 8.56 -6.71
C GLN A 183 26.55 9.46 -7.95
N GLU A 184 26.76 10.76 -7.79
CA GLU A 184 26.95 11.69 -8.91
C GLU A 184 28.24 11.41 -9.68
N GLU A 185 29.35 11.14 -8.97
CA GLU A 185 30.63 10.73 -9.58
C GLU A 185 30.47 9.44 -10.40
N LYS A 186 29.76 8.43 -9.87
CA LYS A 186 29.45 7.20 -10.61
C LYS A 186 28.56 7.47 -11.82
N LYS A 187 27.55 8.32 -11.71
CA LYS A 187 26.70 8.70 -12.85
C LYS A 187 27.52 9.33 -13.96
N ALA A 188 28.44 10.24 -13.63
CA ALA A 188 29.35 10.85 -14.60
C ALA A 188 30.31 9.81 -15.21
N GLN A 189 30.90 8.95 -14.38
CA GLN A 189 31.84 7.91 -14.82
C GLN A 189 31.19 6.93 -15.83
N PHE A 190 29.94 6.53 -15.60
CA PHE A 190 29.23 5.56 -16.43
C PHE A 190 28.29 6.20 -17.46
N GLU A 191 28.33 7.52 -17.65
CA GLU A 191 27.43 8.23 -18.57
C GLU A 191 27.57 7.69 -20.00
N ASN A 192 28.80 7.54 -20.49
CA ASN A 192 29.05 7.02 -21.84
C ASN A 192 28.59 5.56 -22.00
N LEU A 193 28.79 4.73 -20.97
CA LEU A 193 28.30 3.35 -20.98
C LEU A 193 26.77 3.31 -21.05
N CYS A 194 26.08 4.16 -20.28
CA CYS A 194 24.62 4.24 -20.32
C CYS A 194 24.10 4.65 -21.71
N LYS A 195 24.78 5.58 -22.40
CA LYS A 195 24.45 5.98 -23.78
C LYS A 195 24.59 4.81 -24.75
N ILE A 196 25.74 4.13 -24.73
CA ILE A 196 25.98 2.95 -25.58
C ILE A 196 24.91 1.87 -25.34
N MET A 197 24.58 1.58 -24.08
CA MET A 197 23.55 0.60 -23.73
C MET A 197 22.16 1.04 -24.20
N LYS A 198 21.83 2.33 -24.11
CA LYS A 198 20.55 2.87 -24.61
C LYS A 198 20.46 2.76 -26.13
N ASP A 199 21.55 2.99 -26.86
CA ASP A 199 21.58 2.84 -28.32
C ASP A 199 21.40 1.37 -28.74
N ILE A 200 22.03 0.44 -28.02
CA ILE A 200 21.86 -1.01 -28.25
C ILE A 200 20.40 -1.45 -27.96
N LEU A 201 19.78 -0.87 -26.92
CA LEU A 201 18.46 -1.24 -26.43
C LEU A 201 17.36 -0.27 -26.88
N GLU A 202 17.59 0.51 -27.95
CA GLU A 202 16.82 1.70 -28.34
C GLU A 202 15.30 1.58 -28.14
N LYS A 203 14.66 0.59 -28.77
CA LYS A 203 13.21 0.36 -28.74
C LYS A 203 12.74 -0.54 -27.59
N LYS A 204 13.65 -1.02 -26.75
CA LYS A 204 13.39 -1.96 -25.66
C LYS A 204 13.31 -1.29 -24.28
N VAL A 205 14.04 -0.20 -24.07
CA VAL A 205 14.06 0.53 -22.80
C VAL A 205 13.91 2.02 -23.05
N GLU A 206 13.23 2.74 -22.17
CA GLU A 206 13.07 4.20 -22.32
C GLU A 206 14.38 4.94 -21.99
N LYS A 207 15.03 4.59 -20.88
CA LYS A 207 16.23 5.24 -20.36
C LYS A 207 17.16 4.21 -19.69
N VAL A 208 18.47 4.45 -19.78
CA VAL A 208 19.50 3.70 -19.03
C VAL A 208 20.19 4.68 -18.09
N THR A 209 20.32 4.33 -16.81
CA THR A 209 20.94 5.18 -15.79
C THR A 209 21.50 4.38 -14.62
N VAL A 210 22.44 4.97 -13.89
CA VAL A 210 23.00 4.38 -12.67
C VAL A 210 22.08 4.66 -11.48
N SER A 211 21.75 3.61 -10.74
CA SER A 211 21.02 3.67 -9.48
C SER A 211 21.82 2.98 -8.37
N ASN A 212 21.68 3.47 -7.15
CA ASN A 212 22.28 2.91 -5.94
C ASN A 212 21.37 1.93 -5.20
N ARG A 213 20.17 1.63 -5.74
CA ARG A 213 19.22 0.68 -5.14
C ARG A 213 19.65 -0.78 -5.26
N LEU A 214 20.55 -1.10 -6.18
CA LEU A 214 20.99 -2.47 -6.47
C LEU A 214 22.29 -2.77 -5.71
N VAL A 215 22.47 -4.01 -5.27
CA VAL A 215 23.68 -4.41 -4.56
C VAL A 215 24.37 -5.61 -5.19
N SER A 216 23.70 -6.76 -5.28
CA SER A 216 24.24 -7.97 -5.94
C SER A 216 23.92 -7.99 -7.43
N SER A 217 22.81 -7.37 -7.82
CA SER A 217 22.33 -7.39 -9.19
C SER A 217 23.08 -6.36 -10.07
N PRO A 218 23.57 -6.74 -11.26
CA PRO A 218 24.30 -5.84 -12.15
C PRO A 218 23.41 -4.77 -12.80
N CYS A 219 22.14 -5.09 -13.06
CA CYS A 219 21.15 -4.16 -13.58
C CYS A 219 19.73 -4.62 -13.22
N CYS A 220 18.74 -3.74 -13.38
CA CYS A 220 17.33 -4.04 -13.16
C CYS A 220 16.45 -3.14 -14.04
N ILE A 221 15.28 -3.63 -14.47
CA ILE A 221 14.27 -2.85 -15.18
C ILE A 221 13.29 -2.28 -14.16
N VAL A 222 13.11 -0.96 -14.18
CA VAL A 222 12.19 -0.26 -13.29
C VAL A 222 10.99 0.26 -14.07
N THR A 223 9.86 0.44 -13.41
CA THR A 223 8.68 1.07 -14.02
C THR A 223 8.72 2.59 -13.81
N SER A 224 8.05 3.35 -14.68
CA SER A 224 7.90 4.79 -14.46
C SER A 224 7.04 5.07 -13.22
N THR A 225 7.10 6.31 -12.73
CA THR A 225 6.27 6.80 -11.64
C THR A 225 4.78 6.71 -11.99
N TYR A 226 4.45 6.98 -13.25
CA TYR A 226 3.11 6.96 -13.82
C TYR A 226 3.00 5.83 -14.84
N GLY A 227 1.87 5.12 -14.83
CA GLY A 227 1.65 3.92 -15.63
C GLY A 227 0.93 2.87 -14.82
#